data_AF-A0A9P6ITF9-F1
#
_entry.id   AF-A0A9P6ITF9-F1
#
_cell.length_a   1.000
_cell.length_b   1.000
_cell.length_c   1.000
_cell.angle_alpha   90.00
_cell.angle_beta   90.00
_cell.angle_gamma   90.00
#
_symmetry.space_group_name_H-M   'P 1'
#
loop_
_entity.id
_entity.type
_entity.pdbx_description
1 polymer ?
#
loop_
_entity_poly.entity_id
_entity_poly.type
_entity_poly.pdbx_seq_one_letter_code
_entity_poly.pdbx_strand_id
1 'polypeptide(L)'
;MASAPISVPLPGFTEIYKRGEPEYDEHCYQYASSSHTHGIIQPKYIIYPRGDDEVIKAIQYAKANKLAVAIRTGGHQYSGASSTYGDNIQLALSRTYDNFRWENTECTLVTFGVSFSLRIFHKKLAARHRFVPHGQCSHVHLGGHVQTGGYGQLGRSFGLLADHVQKIRIITADGQPREIRRTVEEDKDLFFAVLGGSPGNFGVVTHVTIRVHRDEDHPHSRGLKILYPYDRDRLKRLLDVMVEMANDKSFPADYDYCLTMLSANSLILPSFSPDLDEIMRVEHPEHFGQNGRFGWPPMIIVYAQWANLEGENQPYDKTFFEKIKRAGGVTQIPFLGIRVDDDRHQPLSQLTGHWIFRNVREFENPYIKRTFMSNSQTLVEDDWTTYVCDRIHEIEGNPFNGCDLSVQMQHFGGDNSRVYQNNDGSTAISWRDSHICCVLDCFHRGYPSARKIAEEWQKENDKCVGHTDAKFCKEDRRVLWGSHDLNLDQEQDHYFDNAHAVLPETKYERLCAIKKEVDPDGLFTPNGFCVGAPPVAAAVSNDVEELKTKLDLGHTARRALSAIGKTFPTFRAPFLEEELKKADTSIAAADSRVQEQAKFLATMCSDREMAAKLRRRRADATGGEVQRREVYWVSS
;
A
#
# COMPACT_ATOMS: atom_id res chain seq x y z
N MET A 1 -36.80 23.94 -21.17
CA MET A 1 -35.74 22.99 -21.58
C MET A 1 -34.44 23.50 -21.00
N ALA A 2 -33.91 22.88 -19.94
CA ALA A 2 -32.55 23.20 -19.50
C ALA A 2 -31.60 22.63 -20.57
N SER A 3 -30.81 23.49 -21.22
CA SER A 3 -29.77 23.06 -22.14
C SER A 3 -28.85 22.08 -21.42
N ALA A 4 -28.63 20.89 -21.99
CA ALA A 4 -27.63 19.97 -21.48
C ALA A 4 -26.29 20.73 -21.34
N PRO A 5 -25.58 20.62 -20.21
CA PRO A 5 -24.32 21.31 -20.03
C PRO A 5 -23.36 20.89 -21.14
N ILE A 6 -22.84 21.88 -21.88
CA ILE A 6 -21.84 21.65 -22.93
C ILE A 6 -20.57 21.18 -22.21
N SER A 7 -20.21 19.90 -22.34
CA SER A 7 -18.94 19.39 -21.79
C SER A 7 -17.79 20.11 -22.50
N VAL A 8 -16.89 20.73 -21.73
CA VAL A 8 -15.68 21.32 -22.29
C VAL A 8 -14.84 20.17 -22.86
N PRO A 9 -14.35 20.25 -24.12
CA PRO A 9 -13.56 19.18 -24.71
C PRO A 9 -12.25 18.98 -23.94
N LEU A 10 -11.75 17.74 -23.93
CA LEU A 10 -10.48 17.39 -23.31
C LEU A 10 -9.35 18.21 -23.94
N PRO A 11 -8.60 19.00 -23.15
CA PRO A 11 -7.50 19.80 -23.69
C PRO A 11 -6.31 18.90 -24.04
N GLY A 12 -5.38 19.44 -24.83
CA GLY A 12 -4.13 18.75 -25.15
C GLY A 12 -3.24 18.59 -23.91
N PHE A 13 -2.94 17.34 -23.56
CA PHE A 13 -1.93 16.95 -22.57
C PHE A 13 -0.77 16.28 -23.28
N THR A 14 0.44 16.49 -22.78
CA THR A 14 1.67 15.89 -23.33
C THR A 14 1.61 14.37 -23.31
N GLU A 15 1.09 13.79 -22.22
CA GLU A 15 1.00 12.34 -22.03
C GLU A 15 -0.30 12.00 -21.31
N ILE A 16 -1.17 11.27 -21.98
CA ILE A 16 -2.48 10.85 -21.49
C ILE A 16 -2.83 9.47 -22.03
N TYR A 17 -3.40 8.64 -21.16
CA TYR A 17 -3.93 7.32 -21.50
C TYR A 17 -5.42 7.28 -21.22
N LYS A 18 -6.21 6.83 -22.19
CA LYS A 18 -7.67 6.76 -22.09
C LYS A 18 -8.12 5.32 -21.95
N ARG A 19 -9.13 5.10 -21.10
CA ARG A 19 -9.72 3.77 -20.93
C ARG A 19 -10.17 3.21 -22.29
N GLY A 20 -9.71 1.99 -22.61
CA GLY A 20 -9.96 1.31 -23.87
C GLY A 20 -8.84 1.43 -24.90
N GLU A 21 -7.83 2.28 -24.67
CA GLU A 21 -6.60 2.30 -25.48
C GLU A 21 -5.68 1.13 -25.07
N PRO A 22 -4.89 0.55 -26.00
CA PRO A 22 -4.08 -0.65 -25.74
C PRO A 22 -3.13 -0.56 -24.54
N GLU A 23 -2.55 0.61 -24.30
CA GLU A 23 -1.56 0.83 -23.24
C GLU A 23 -2.20 1.22 -21.89
N TYR A 24 -3.51 1.45 -21.84
CA TYR A 24 -4.18 1.97 -20.65
C TYR A 24 -3.98 1.10 -19.41
N ASP A 25 -4.09 -0.23 -19.55
CA ASP A 25 -4.02 -1.15 -18.41
C ASP A 25 -2.65 -1.14 -17.74
N GLU A 26 -1.57 -0.98 -18.51
CA GLU A 26 -0.20 -0.86 -17.99
C GLU A 26 -0.03 0.40 -17.14
N HIS A 27 -0.64 1.52 -17.58
CA HIS A 27 -0.59 2.78 -16.86
C HIS A 27 -1.60 2.83 -15.71
N CYS A 28 -2.69 2.07 -15.77
CA CYS A 28 -3.67 1.92 -14.71
C CYS A 28 -3.13 1.07 -13.55
N TYR A 29 -2.20 0.16 -13.83
CA TYR A 29 -1.58 -0.70 -12.84
C TYR A 29 -0.94 0.11 -11.69
N GLN A 30 -1.24 -0.31 -10.46
CA GLN A 30 -0.69 0.20 -9.21
C GLN A 30 -0.68 -0.93 -8.17
N TYR A 31 -0.14 -0.69 -6.98
CA TYR A 31 0.01 -1.74 -5.96
C TYR A 31 -1.33 -2.46 -5.67
N ALA A 32 -2.40 -1.68 -5.51
CA ALA A 32 -3.75 -2.17 -5.27
C ALA A 32 -4.40 -2.91 -6.44
N SER A 33 -3.81 -2.89 -7.65
CA SER A 33 -4.37 -3.58 -8.82
C SER A 33 -4.41 -5.10 -8.68
N SER A 34 -3.70 -5.73 -7.74
CA SER A 34 -3.89 -7.17 -7.47
C SER A 34 -5.18 -7.48 -6.69
N SER A 35 -5.75 -6.50 -5.98
CA SER A 35 -6.88 -6.72 -5.06
C SER A 35 -8.14 -5.92 -5.45
N HIS A 36 -7.99 -4.80 -6.15
CA HIS A 36 -9.04 -3.80 -6.39
C HIS A 36 -9.30 -3.53 -7.88
N THR A 37 -9.39 -4.59 -8.69
CA THR A 37 -9.52 -4.48 -10.16
C THR A 37 -10.88 -4.00 -10.65
N HIS A 38 -11.93 -4.03 -9.81
CA HIS A 38 -13.30 -3.76 -10.23
C HIS A 38 -13.83 -2.46 -9.58
N GLY A 39 -14.12 -1.45 -10.42
CA GLY A 39 -14.91 -0.29 -10.04
C GLY A 39 -14.24 0.78 -9.16
N ILE A 40 -13.02 0.58 -8.68
CA ILE A 40 -12.30 1.56 -7.83
C ILE A 40 -11.01 2.08 -8.48
N ILE A 41 -10.38 1.28 -9.34
CA ILE A 41 -9.16 1.62 -10.08
C ILE A 41 -9.44 1.55 -11.58
N GLN A 42 -10.34 2.41 -12.07
CA GLN A 42 -10.73 2.46 -13.48
C GLN A 42 -11.03 3.90 -13.94
N PRO A 43 -10.08 4.86 -13.81
CA PRO A 43 -10.26 6.22 -14.30
C PRO A 43 -10.55 6.24 -15.81
N LYS A 44 -11.22 7.28 -16.30
CA LYS A 44 -11.34 7.48 -17.76
C LYS A 44 -10.05 7.98 -18.38
N TYR A 45 -9.35 8.82 -17.63
CA TYR A 45 -8.12 9.47 -18.06
C TYR A 45 -7.01 9.29 -17.03
N ILE A 46 -5.85 8.83 -17.46
CA ILE A 46 -4.61 8.85 -16.68
C ILE A 46 -3.70 9.88 -17.34
N ILE A 47 -3.44 10.97 -16.63
CA ILE A 47 -2.66 12.10 -17.15
C ILE A 47 -1.30 12.11 -16.45
N TYR A 48 -0.21 12.13 -17.21
CA TYR A 48 1.15 12.33 -16.70
C TYR A 48 1.58 13.77 -17.00
N PRO A 49 1.29 14.74 -16.11
CA PRO A 49 1.61 16.13 -16.35
C PRO A 49 3.13 16.35 -16.37
N ARG A 50 3.59 17.30 -17.18
CA ARG A 50 5.00 17.72 -17.26
C ARG A 50 5.39 18.85 -16.31
N GLY A 51 4.42 19.44 -15.61
CA GLY A 51 4.63 20.52 -14.65
C GLY A 51 3.32 21.18 -14.24
N ASP A 52 3.42 22.34 -13.60
CA ASP A 52 2.27 23.05 -13.02
C ASP A 52 1.19 23.37 -14.07
N ASP A 53 1.57 23.84 -15.27
CA ASP A 53 0.62 24.23 -16.31
C ASP A 53 -0.33 23.09 -16.69
N GLU A 54 0.18 21.85 -16.78
CA GLU A 54 -0.65 20.69 -17.09
C GLU A 54 -1.45 20.20 -15.88
N VAL A 55 -0.93 20.36 -14.66
CA VAL A 55 -1.71 20.11 -13.44
C VAL A 55 -2.90 21.07 -13.36
N ILE A 56 -2.66 22.36 -13.54
CA ILE A 56 -3.68 23.42 -13.49
C ILE A 56 -4.70 23.21 -14.61
N LYS A 57 -4.25 22.87 -15.82
CA LYS A 57 -5.11 22.51 -16.95
C LYS A 57 -6.01 21.32 -16.63
N ALA A 58 -5.49 20.27 -15.98
CA ALA A 58 -6.28 19.11 -15.56
C ALA A 58 -7.33 19.49 -14.51
N ILE A 59 -6.96 20.31 -13.52
CA ILE A 59 -7.87 20.84 -12.48
C ILE A 59 -9.00 21.66 -13.13
N GLN A 60 -8.68 22.58 -14.03
CA GLN A 60 -9.66 23.41 -14.73
C GLN A 60 -10.62 22.58 -15.59
N TYR A 61 -10.09 21.60 -16.33
CA TYR A 61 -10.90 20.68 -17.14
C TYR A 61 -11.83 19.83 -16.28
N ALA A 62 -11.33 19.29 -15.16
CA ALA A 62 -12.09 18.49 -14.22
C ALA A 62 -13.24 19.31 -13.60
N LYS A 63 -12.93 20.52 -13.13
CA LYS A 63 -13.92 21.47 -12.58
C LYS A 63 -15.01 21.83 -13.59
N ALA A 64 -14.63 22.16 -14.83
CA ALA A 64 -15.57 22.52 -15.89
C ALA A 64 -16.52 21.37 -16.27
N ASN A 65 -16.08 20.12 -16.10
CA ASN A 65 -16.85 18.92 -16.45
C ASN A 65 -17.41 18.17 -15.23
N LYS A 66 -17.27 18.72 -14.01
CA LYS A 66 -17.70 18.08 -12.76
C LYS A 66 -17.11 16.67 -12.58
N LEU A 67 -15.85 16.50 -12.93
CA LEU A 67 -15.08 15.27 -12.74
C LEU A 67 -14.26 15.38 -11.46
N ALA A 68 -14.07 14.26 -10.76
CA ALA A 68 -13.13 14.18 -9.66
C ALA A 68 -11.71 13.86 -10.13
N VAL A 69 -10.72 14.20 -9.30
CA VAL A 69 -9.30 13.98 -9.55
C VAL A 69 -8.70 13.15 -8.41
N ALA A 70 -8.17 11.98 -8.75
CA ALA A 70 -7.29 11.21 -7.88
C ALA A 70 -5.83 11.56 -8.16
N ILE A 71 -5.04 11.71 -7.11
CA ILE A 71 -3.61 12.02 -7.24
C ILE A 71 -2.81 10.75 -6.96
N ARG A 72 -1.92 10.40 -7.90
CA ARG A 72 -1.04 9.26 -7.78
C ARG A 72 0.40 9.69 -7.97
N THR A 73 1.26 9.43 -6.98
CA THR A 73 2.71 9.46 -7.20
C THR A 73 3.22 8.04 -7.46
N GLY A 74 3.58 7.29 -6.42
CA GLY A 74 4.14 5.94 -6.56
C GLY A 74 3.11 4.82 -6.69
N GLY A 75 1.81 5.10 -6.54
CA GLY A 75 0.75 4.09 -6.63
C GLY A 75 0.82 3.00 -5.55
N HIS A 76 1.44 3.29 -4.40
CA HIS A 76 1.66 2.33 -3.31
C HIS A 76 0.57 2.38 -2.21
N GLN A 77 -0.59 2.97 -2.52
CA GLN A 77 -1.71 3.00 -1.59
C GLN A 77 -2.47 1.67 -1.67
N TYR A 78 -2.73 1.03 -0.53
CA TYR A 78 -3.20 -0.35 -0.47
C TYR A 78 -4.70 -0.57 -0.72
N SER A 79 -5.56 0.42 -0.54
CA SER A 79 -7.01 0.30 -0.84
C SER A 79 -7.37 0.73 -2.28
N GLY A 80 -6.42 1.28 -3.04
CA GLY A 80 -6.65 1.87 -4.35
C GLY A 80 -7.03 3.36 -4.33
N ALA A 81 -6.98 4.02 -3.17
CA ALA A 81 -7.39 5.40 -2.98
C ALA A 81 -6.58 6.44 -3.78
N SER A 82 -5.40 6.08 -4.29
CA SER A 82 -4.66 6.91 -5.25
C SER A 82 -5.23 6.89 -6.67
N SER A 83 -6.37 6.23 -6.89
CA SER A 83 -7.09 6.15 -8.16
C SER A 83 -8.56 6.55 -7.99
N THR A 84 -9.28 6.53 -9.09
CA THR A 84 -10.71 6.77 -9.20
C THR A 84 -11.35 5.80 -10.20
N TYR A 85 -12.63 6.01 -10.48
CA TYR A 85 -13.46 5.20 -11.37
C TYR A 85 -14.29 6.08 -12.30
N GLY A 86 -15.05 5.43 -13.19
CA GLY A 86 -16.02 6.14 -14.03
C GLY A 86 -15.34 7.12 -14.97
N ASP A 87 -15.88 8.34 -15.07
CA ASP A 87 -15.40 9.37 -16.00
C ASP A 87 -14.29 10.27 -15.44
N ASN A 88 -13.85 9.98 -14.22
CA ASN A 88 -12.90 10.78 -13.45
C ASN A 88 -11.45 10.63 -13.95
N ILE A 89 -10.58 11.48 -13.40
CA ILE A 89 -9.18 11.62 -13.80
C ILE A 89 -8.26 11.08 -12.71
N GLN A 90 -7.23 10.34 -13.11
CA GLN A 90 -6.08 10.08 -12.27
C GLN A 90 -4.89 10.92 -12.76
N LEU A 91 -4.37 11.78 -11.89
CA LEU A 91 -3.21 12.64 -12.14
C LEU A 91 -1.94 11.96 -11.61
N ALA A 92 -1.10 11.47 -12.51
CA ALA A 92 0.06 10.64 -12.21
C ALA A 92 1.36 11.46 -12.18
N LEU A 93 1.87 11.73 -10.98
CA LEU A 93 2.99 12.62 -10.69
C LEU A 93 4.36 11.90 -10.58
N SER A 94 4.49 10.62 -10.90
CA SER A 94 5.74 9.87 -10.67
C SER A 94 6.94 10.36 -11.48
N ARG A 95 6.72 11.21 -12.50
CA ARG A 95 7.75 11.71 -13.42
C ARG A 95 7.64 13.23 -13.68
N THR A 96 6.95 13.95 -12.80
CA THR A 96 6.58 15.37 -13.01
C THR A 96 7.52 16.34 -12.29
N TYR A 97 7.80 16.09 -11.01
CA TYR A 97 8.57 16.96 -10.11
C TYR A 97 9.77 16.19 -9.59
N ASP A 98 10.86 16.15 -10.36
CA ASP A 98 12.10 15.42 -10.09
C ASP A 98 13.28 16.36 -9.74
N ASN A 99 12.97 17.59 -9.34
CA ASN A 99 13.96 18.56 -8.89
C ASN A 99 14.40 18.27 -7.44
N PHE A 100 15.69 18.45 -7.14
CA PHE A 100 16.26 18.29 -5.80
C PHE A 100 17.31 19.37 -5.54
N ARG A 101 17.11 20.22 -4.53
CA ARG A 101 17.95 21.38 -4.25
C ARG A 101 18.24 21.51 -2.75
N TRP A 102 19.53 21.62 -2.42
CA TRP A 102 19.98 22.05 -1.09
C TRP A 102 19.76 23.55 -0.96
N GLU A 103 19.08 23.98 0.11
CA GLU A 103 18.70 25.39 0.33
C GLU A 103 19.73 26.15 1.15
N ASN A 104 20.71 25.45 1.73
CA ASN A 104 21.79 26.04 2.50
C ASN A 104 23.13 25.33 2.24
N THR A 105 24.23 26.02 2.53
CA THR A 105 25.61 25.52 2.36
C THR A 105 25.90 24.33 3.27
N GLU A 106 25.32 24.30 4.46
CA GLU A 106 25.45 23.20 5.42
C GLU A 106 24.75 21.90 4.96
N CYS A 107 23.95 21.94 3.89
CA CYS A 107 23.17 20.81 3.39
C CYS A 107 22.27 20.19 4.48
N THR A 108 21.64 21.02 5.31
CA THR A 108 20.70 20.60 6.37
C THR A 108 19.26 20.98 6.06
N LEU A 109 19.02 21.78 5.01
CA LEU A 109 17.71 22.12 4.48
C LEU A 109 17.64 21.75 3.00
N VAL A 110 16.62 21.00 2.61
CA VAL A 110 16.51 20.48 1.24
C VAL A 110 15.08 20.59 0.73
N THR A 111 14.92 21.09 -0.49
CA THR A 111 13.66 21.08 -1.23
C THR A 111 13.72 20.06 -2.34
N PHE A 112 12.70 19.21 -2.43
CA PHE A 112 12.60 18.19 -3.47
C PHE A 112 11.17 18.10 -4.00
N GLY A 113 11.04 17.70 -5.26
CA GLY A 113 9.76 17.35 -5.84
C GLY A 113 9.25 15.99 -5.37
N VAL A 114 7.93 15.82 -5.36
CA VAL A 114 7.28 14.62 -4.80
C VAL A 114 7.54 13.33 -5.59
N SER A 115 8.06 13.42 -6.82
CA SER A 115 8.21 12.31 -7.75
C SER A 115 9.33 11.32 -7.41
N PHE A 116 10.16 11.61 -6.41
CA PHE A 116 11.20 10.65 -6.03
C PHE A 116 10.62 9.44 -5.31
N SER A 117 11.10 8.25 -5.72
CA SER A 117 10.99 7.05 -4.89
C SER A 117 11.91 7.16 -3.68
N LEU A 118 11.58 6.46 -2.58
CA LEU A 118 12.37 6.47 -1.36
C LEU A 118 13.82 6.04 -1.61
N ARG A 119 14.06 5.10 -2.54
CA ARG A 119 15.41 4.70 -2.96
C ARG A 119 16.21 5.85 -3.55
N ILE A 120 15.62 6.61 -4.48
CA ILE A 120 16.33 7.73 -5.13
C ILE A 120 16.54 8.87 -4.14
N PHE A 121 15.54 9.15 -3.32
CA PHE A 121 15.62 10.14 -2.25
C PHE A 121 16.74 9.81 -1.26
N HIS A 122 16.74 8.59 -0.71
CA HIS A 122 17.79 8.08 0.18
C HIS A 122 19.18 8.22 -0.46
N LYS A 123 19.36 7.76 -1.70
CA LYS A 123 20.64 7.85 -2.41
C LYS A 123 21.15 9.30 -2.52
N LYS A 124 20.27 10.27 -2.79
CA LYS A 124 20.62 11.68 -2.89
C LYS A 124 21.06 12.28 -1.55
N LEU A 125 20.42 11.90 -0.45
CA LEU A 125 20.82 12.31 0.90
C LEU A 125 22.15 11.66 1.32
N ALA A 126 22.27 10.33 1.15
CA ALA A 126 23.45 9.58 1.54
C ALA A 126 24.71 10.03 0.80
N ALA A 127 24.59 10.49 -0.46
CA ALA A 127 25.68 11.09 -1.23
C ALA A 127 26.28 12.37 -0.59
N ARG A 128 25.61 12.94 0.42
CA ARG A 128 26.09 14.09 1.21
C ARG A 128 26.19 13.77 2.70
N HIS A 129 26.24 12.49 3.08
CA HIS A 129 26.28 12.07 4.49
C HIS A 129 25.10 12.68 5.28
N ARG A 130 23.91 12.64 4.68
CA ARG A 130 22.66 13.10 5.26
C ARG A 130 21.66 11.96 5.34
N PHE A 131 20.76 12.05 6.31
CA PHE A 131 19.65 11.11 6.47
C PHE A 131 18.44 11.80 7.11
N VAL A 132 17.30 11.11 7.03
CA VAL A 132 16.04 11.47 7.69
C VAL A 132 15.21 10.19 7.83
N PRO A 133 14.31 10.08 8.82
CA PRO A 133 13.36 8.97 8.89
C PRO A 133 12.53 8.84 7.61
N HIS A 134 12.43 7.62 7.08
CA HIS A 134 11.56 7.26 5.97
C HIS A 134 11.31 5.74 5.96
N GLY A 135 10.36 5.27 5.16
CA GLY A 135 10.01 3.85 5.05
C GLY A 135 11.01 2.98 4.28
N GLN A 136 10.82 1.66 4.33
CA GLN A 136 11.77 0.68 3.77
C GLN A 136 11.56 0.36 2.29
N CYS A 137 10.33 0.50 1.78
CA CYS A 137 10.01 0.05 0.43
C CYS A 137 10.57 1.03 -0.61
N SER A 138 11.57 0.58 -1.38
CA SER A 138 12.31 1.41 -2.37
C SER A 138 11.45 2.15 -3.40
N HIS A 139 10.28 1.59 -3.72
CA HIS A 139 9.35 2.07 -4.74
C HIS A 139 8.21 2.91 -4.18
N VAL A 140 8.07 3.05 -2.86
CA VAL A 140 7.20 4.09 -2.28
C VAL A 140 7.74 5.44 -2.72
N HIS A 141 6.85 6.41 -2.97
CA HIS A 141 7.22 7.76 -3.39
C HIS A 141 6.83 8.80 -2.37
N LEU A 142 7.58 9.91 -2.36
CA LEU A 142 7.49 10.95 -1.35
C LEU A 142 6.12 11.62 -1.28
N GLY A 143 5.42 11.77 -2.41
CA GLY A 143 4.12 12.46 -2.46
C GLY A 143 3.11 11.92 -1.45
N GLY A 144 2.86 10.62 -1.43
CA GLY A 144 2.00 10.00 -0.42
C GLY A 144 2.69 9.80 0.93
N HIS A 145 3.96 9.38 0.91
CA HIS A 145 4.68 8.97 2.11
C HIS A 145 4.79 10.08 3.16
N VAL A 146 5.09 11.32 2.73
CA VAL A 146 5.22 12.46 3.65
C VAL A 146 3.87 12.86 4.27
N GLN A 147 2.78 12.78 3.49
CA GLN A 147 1.44 13.17 3.92
C GLN A 147 0.86 12.20 4.96
N THR A 148 1.32 10.94 4.98
CA THR A 148 0.88 9.93 5.96
C THR A 148 1.81 9.79 7.17
N GLY A 149 2.67 10.80 7.41
CA GLY A 149 3.66 10.80 8.48
C GLY A 149 5.06 10.41 8.00
N GLY A 150 5.17 9.37 7.19
CA GLY A 150 6.46 8.88 6.68
C GLY A 150 7.27 8.16 7.75
N TYR A 151 6.67 7.10 8.26
CA TYR A 151 7.25 6.24 9.28
C TYR A 151 8.30 5.27 8.71
N GLY A 152 9.32 4.96 9.52
CA GLY A 152 10.23 3.83 9.33
C GLY A 152 11.16 3.61 10.53
N GLN A 153 12.30 2.93 10.30
CA GLN A 153 13.19 2.38 11.34
C GLN A 153 13.79 3.44 12.26
N LEU A 154 13.93 4.69 11.81
CA LEU A 154 14.46 5.78 12.63
C LEU A 154 13.38 6.52 13.43
N GLY A 155 12.14 6.03 13.39
CA GLY A 155 10.98 6.72 13.93
C GLY A 155 11.13 7.08 15.41
N ARG A 156 11.67 6.16 16.22
CA ARG A 156 11.81 6.39 17.66
C ARG A 156 12.95 7.36 17.97
N SER A 157 14.09 7.19 17.30
CA SER A 157 15.27 8.05 17.49
C SER A 157 15.14 9.46 16.91
N PHE A 158 14.31 9.67 15.88
CA PHE A 158 14.29 10.92 15.10
C PHE A 158 12.89 11.43 14.72
N GLY A 159 11.81 10.77 15.14
CA GLY A 159 10.44 11.12 14.77
C GLY A 159 10.07 10.67 13.35
N LEU A 160 8.95 11.16 12.84
CA LEU A 160 8.43 10.85 11.51
C LEU A 160 9.06 11.76 10.45
N LEU A 161 9.04 11.36 9.17
CA LEU A 161 9.46 12.26 8.07
C LEU A 161 8.72 13.61 8.11
N ALA A 162 7.43 13.57 8.42
CA ALA A 162 6.56 14.74 8.53
C ALA A 162 7.04 15.75 9.59
N ASP A 163 7.76 15.30 10.64
CA ASP A 163 8.29 16.19 11.68
C ASP A 163 9.40 17.10 11.16
N HIS A 164 10.07 16.65 10.11
CA HIS A 164 11.15 17.39 9.48
C HIS A 164 10.65 18.39 8.43
N VAL A 165 9.37 18.35 8.06
CA VAL A 165 8.77 19.25 7.06
C VAL A 165 8.68 20.69 7.57
N GLN A 166 9.26 21.60 6.79
CA GLN A 166 9.28 23.04 7.06
C GLN A 166 8.32 23.80 6.13
N LYS A 167 8.22 23.36 4.87
CA LYS A 167 7.43 24.00 3.82
C LYS A 167 6.86 22.98 2.84
N ILE A 168 5.66 23.22 2.36
CA ILE A 168 5.00 22.41 1.33
C ILE A 168 4.56 23.34 0.20
N ARG A 169 4.80 22.95 -1.04
CA ARG A 169 4.26 23.62 -2.23
C ARG A 169 3.10 22.80 -2.78
N ILE A 170 1.91 23.38 -2.84
CA ILE A 170 0.66 22.71 -3.19
C ILE A 170 -0.12 23.50 -4.23
N ILE A 171 -0.82 22.82 -5.15
CA ILE A 171 -1.78 23.44 -6.06
C ILE A 171 -3.18 23.05 -5.60
N THR A 172 -3.98 24.03 -5.17
CA THR A 172 -5.34 23.85 -4.62
C THR A 172 -6.40 23.75 -5.72
N ALA A 173 -7.66 23.48 -5.36
CA ALA A 173 -8.75 23.26 -6.32
C ALA A 173 -9.11 24.50 -7.17
N ASP A 174 -8.69 25.69 -6.73
CA ASP A 174 -8.74 26.94 -7.49
C ASP A 174 -7.66 27.04 -8.58
N GLY A 175 -6.76 26.06 -8.68
CA GLY A 175 -5.65 26.03 -9.64
C GLY A 175 -4.50 26.96 -9.29
N GLN A 176 -4.44 27.51 -8.07
CA GLN A 176 -3.37 28.41 -7.64
C GLN A 176 -2.25 27.63 -6.91
N PRO A 177 -0.98 27.75 -7.35
CA PRO A 177 0.14 27.26 -6.57
C PRO A 177 0.34 28.11 -5.29
N ARG A 178 0.50 27.44 -4.16
CA ARG A 178 0.73 28.04 -2.84
C ARG A 178 1.97 27.41 -2.19
N GLU A 179 2.68 28.20 -1.39
CA GLU A 179 3.70 27.69 -0.48
C GLU A 179 3.22 27.88 0.95
N ILE A 180 2.93 26.77 1.64
CA ILE A 180 2.53 26.79 3.04
C ILE A 180 3.72 26.42 3.93
N ARG A 181 3.89 27.13 5.04
CA ARG A 181 5.00 26.96 5.99
C ARG A 181 4.48 26.59 7.36
N ARG A 182 5.20 25.71 8.06
CA ARG A 182 4.89 25.30 9.44
C ARG A 182 4.77 26.48 10.41
N THR A 183 5.58 27.51 10.21
CA THR A 183 5.75 28.63 11.15
C THR A 183 4.85 29.83 10.87
N VAL A 184 4.01 29.77 9.83
CA VAL A 184 3.16 30.88 9.37
C VAL A 184 1.74 30.61 9.82
N GLU A 185 1.11 31.58 10.49
CA GLU A 185 -0.19 31.39 11.17
C GLU A 185 -1.31 31.06 10.18
N GLU A 186 -1.40 31.83 9.09
CA GLU A 186 -2.38 31.66 8.03
C GLU A 186 -2.26 30.34 7.26
N ASP A 187 -1.11 29.66 7.37
CA ASP A 187 -0.83 28.40 6.71
C ASP A 187 -1.18 27.19 7.59
N LYS A 188 -1.38 27.37 8.90
CA LYS A 188 -1.43 26.28 9.88
C LYS A 188 -2.52 25.27 9.59
N ASP A 189 -3.71 25.70 9.18
CA ASP A 189 -4.83 24.81 8.92
C ASP A 189 -4.54 23.90 7.72
N LEU A 190 -4.12 24.46 6.59
CA LEU A 190 -3.79 23.66 5.42
C LEU A 190 -2.53 22.80 5.67
N PHE A 191 -1.56 23.29 6.43
CA PHE A 191 -0.37 22.51 6.82
C PHE A 191 -0.74 21.30 7.68
N PHE A 192 -1.59 21.51 8.69
CA PHE A 192 -2.18 20.46 9.52
C PHE A 192 -2.90 19.41 8.69
N ALA A 193 -3.76 19.86 7.76
CA ALA A 193 -4.59 18.99 6.95
C ALA A 193 -3.80 18.14 5.95
N VAL A 194 -2.79 18.73 5.30
CA VAL A 194 -1.94 18.00 4.33
C VAL A 194 -1.09 16.92 5.02
N LEU A 195 -0.66 17.16 6.27
CA LEU A 195 0.11 16.19 7.05
C LEU A 195 -0.80 15.39 7.98
N GLY A 196 -1.45 14.36 7.43
CA GLY A 196 -2.25 13.38 8.17
C GLY A 196 -3.72 13.33 7.78
N GLY A 197 -4.24 14.26 6.96
CA GLY A 197 -5.66 14.33 6.59
C GLY A 197 -6.07 13.55 5.34
N SER A 198 -5.43 12.41 5.07
CA SER A 198 -5.56 11.62 3.82
C SER A 198 -4.89 12.26 2.58
N PRO A 199 -3.87 11.61 2.00
CA PRO A 199 -3.11 12.17 0.87
C PRO A 199 -3.97 12.58 -0.32
N GLY A 200 -3.69 13.77 -0.87
CA GLY A 200 -4.34 14.26 -2.09
C GLY A 200 -5.72 14.88 -1.90
N ASN A 201 -6.26 14.93 -0.68
CA ASN A 201 -7.58 15.51 -0.41
C ASN A 201 -7.63 17.05 -0.47
N PHE A 202 -6.50 17.72 -0.20
CA PHE A 202 -6.47 19.18 -0.09
C PHE A 202 -5.76 19.87 -1.27
N GLY A 203 -5.30 19.10 -2.26
CA GLY A 203 -4.59 19.61 -3.42
C GLY A 203 -3.42 18.74 -3.87
N VAL A 204 -2.79 19.17 -4.95
CA VAL A 204 -1.63 18.51 -5.57
C VAL A 204 -0.36 19.02 -4.90
N VAL A 205 0.19 18.26 -3.95
CA VAL A 205 1.52 18.55 -3.40
C VAL A 205 2.58 18.32 -4.48
N THR A 206 3.37 19.34 -4.79
CA THR A 206 4.38 19.32 -5.85
C THR A 206 5.80 19.21 -5.29
N HIS A 207 6.10 19.94 -4.21
CA HIS A 207 7.42 19.98 -3.59
C HIS A 207 7.29 20.05 -2.07
N VAL A 208 8.32 19.57 -1.37
CA VAL A 208 8.44 19.64 0.07
C VAL A 208 9.85 20.12 0.42
N THR A 209 9.96 20.99 1.42
CA THR A 209 11.22 21.37 2.06
C THR A 209 11.30 20.74 3.43
N ILE A 210 12.37 20.00 3.71
CA ILE A 210 12.61 19.37 5.01
C ILE A 210 13.97 19.76 5.60
N ARG A 211 14.08 19.65 6.92
CA ARG A 211 15.37 19.58 7.61
C ARG A 211 15.91 18.16 7.56
N VAL A 212 17.22 17.97 7.43
CA VAL A 212 17.87 16.65 7.45
C VAL A 212 19.00 16.61 8.46
N HIS A 213 19.36 15.40 8.89
CA HIS A 213 20.40 15.14 9.89
C HIS A 213 21.74 14.84 9.21
N ARG A 214 22.85 15.07 9.90
CA ARG A 214 24.21 14.82 9.40
C ARG A 214 24.79 13.61 10.12
N ASP A 215 25.47 12.73 9.41
CA ASP A 215 26.10 11.56 10.05
C ASP A 215 27.12 11.96 11.13
N GLU A 216 27.85 13.06 10.93
CA GLU A 216 28.87 13.57 11.85
C GLU A 216 28.31 14.00 13.21
N ASP A 217 27.01 14.34 13.30
CA ASP A 217 26.34 14.68 14.55
C ASP A 217 26.01 13.42 15.39
N HIS A 218 26.15 12.24 14.81
CA HIS A 218 25.76 10.94 15.40
C HIS A 218 26.90 9.91 15.32
N PRO A 219 28.12 10.25 15.82
CA PRO A 219 29.29 9.41 15.71
C PRO A 219 29.04 8.09 16.46
N HIS A 220 29.74 7.03 16.07
CA HIS A 220 29.62 5.73 16.74
C HIS A 220 28.22 5.07 16.70
N SER A 221 27.26 5.56 15.92
CA SER A 221 25.99 4.83 15.72
C SER A 221 26.24 3.38 15.24
N ARG A 222 25.37 2.45 15.68
CA ARG A 222 25.48 0.99 15.46
C ARG A 222 24.18 0.41 14.93
N GLY A 223 24.25 -0.72 14.26
CA GLY A 223 23.08 -1.41 13.72
C GLY A 223 23.19 -2.92 13.79
N LEU A 224 22.04 -3.58 13.70
CA LEU A 224 21.90 -5.03 13.69
C LEU A 224 20.89 -5.42 12.62
N LYS A 225 21.30 -6.34 11.75
CA LYS A 225 20.45 -6.96 10.72
C LYS A 225 20.60 -8.46 10.77
N ILE A 226 19.58 -9.18 11.20
CA ILE A 226 19.61 -10.63 11.36
C ILE A 226 18.42 -11.27 10.65
N LEU A 227 18.61 -12.46 10.06
CA LEU A 227 17.51 -13.34 9.69
C LEU A 227 17.49 -14.61 10.53
N TYR A 228 16.29 -15.04 10.89
CA TYR A 228 16.03 -16.33 11.50
C TYR A 228 14.98 -17.09 10.68
N PRO A 229 15.09 -18.41 10.49
CA PRO A 229 13.95 -19.21 10.06
C PRO A 229 12.77 -18.98 11.00
N TYR A 230 11.57 -18.94 10.45
CA TYR A 230 10.36 -18.83 11.25
C TYR A 230 10.23 -20.04 12.19
N ASP A 231 9.96 -19.73 13.44
CA ASP A 231 9.54 -20.64 14.49
C ASP A 231 8.62 -19.84 15.41
N ARG A 232 7.48 -20.41 15.80
CA ARG A 232 6.45 -19.68 16.56
C ARG A 232 7.03 -19.17 17.89
N ASP A 233 7.76 -20.02 18.61
CA ASP A 233 8.30 -19.68 19.92
C ASP A 233 9.47 -18.71 19.83
N ARG A 234 10.29 -18.81 18.77
CA ARG A 234 11.30 -17.80 18.46
C ARG A 234 10.67 -16.44 18.18
N LEU A 235 9.63 -16.38 17.34
CA LEU A 235 8.89 -15.15 17.08
C LEU A 235 8.37 -14.56 18.38
N LYS A 236 7.77 -15.41 19.23
CA LYS A 236 7.26 -15.01 20.54
C LYS A 236 8.35 -14.36 21.39
N ARG A 237 9.51 -15.01 21.56
CA ARG A 237 10.62 -14.45 22.36
C ARG A 237 11.12 -13.12 21.82
N LEU A 238 11.18 -12.95 20.49
CA LEU A 238 11.62 -11.70 19.87
C LEU A 238 10.60 -10.57 20.06
N LEU A 239 9.31 -10.90 20.00
CA LEU A 239 8.23 -9.95 20.28
C LEU A 239 8.11 -9.64 21.78
N ASP A 240 8.40 -10.59 22.67
CA ASP A 240 8.49 -10.36 24.12
C ASP A 240 9.52 -9.26 24.43
N VAL A 241 10.69 -9.27 23.78
CA VAL A 241 11.67 -8.17 23.88
C VAL A 241 11.07 -6.82 23.43
N MET A 242 10.22 -6.82 22.41
CA MET A 242 9.58 -5.61 21.88
C MET A 242 8.53 -5.04 22.83
N VAL A 243 7.66 -5.88 23.39
CA VAL A 243 6.62 -5.42 24.31
C VAL A 243 7.20 -5.03 25.67
N GLU A 244 8.28 -5.68 26.13
CA GLU A 244 9.04 -5.24 27.30
C GLU A 244 9.65 -3.85 27.08
N MET A 245 10.20 -3.60 25.88
CA MET A 245 10.68 -2.26 25.50
C MET A 245 9.53 -1.23 25.44
N ALA A 246 8.34 -1.64 24.98
CA ALA A 246 7.15 -0.79 24.89
C ALA A 246 6.59 -0.35 26.25
N ASN A 247 6.66 -1.25 27.24
CA ASN A 247 6.18 -1.00 28.61
C ASN A 247 7.21 -0.24 29.47
N ASP A 248 8.49 -0.20 29.08
CA ASP A 248 9.50 0.60 29.77
C ASP A 248 9.41 2.08 29.36
N LYS A 249 8.72 2.87 30.19
CA LYS A 249 8.60 4.32 30.00
C LYS A 249 9.94 5.05 29.97
N SER A 250 10.93 4.53 30.69
CA SER A 250 12.26 5.12 30.80
C SER A 250 13.21 4.68 29.69
N PHE A 251 12.76 3.80 28.77
CA PHE A 251 13.62 3.26 27.73
C PHE A 251 14.28 4.41 26.93
N PRO A 252 15.59 4.35 26.66
CA PRO A 252 16.31 5.38 25.94
C PRO A 252 15.82 5.58 24.49
N ALA A 253 15.74 6.84 24.03
CA ALA A 253 15.16 7.22 22.73
C ALA A 253 15.97 6.77 21.51
N ASP A 254 17.26 6.51 21.73
CA ASP A 254 18.32 6.23 20.77
C ASP A 254 18.33 4.80 20.24
N TYR A 255 17.45 3.92 20.72
CA TYR A 255 17.31 2.57 20.20
C TYR A 255 16.03 2.42 19.38
N ASP A 256 16.18 1.91 18.17
CA ASP A 256 15.06 1.50 17.32
C ASP A 256 15.05 -0.03 17.16
N TYR A 257 13.85 -0.61 17.12
CA TYR A 257 13.66 -2.06 16.98
C TYR A 257 12.43 -2.39 16.12
N CYS A 258 12.68 -3.14 15.04
CA CYS A 258 11.68 -3.57 14.08
C CYS A 258 11.88 -5.06 13.75
N LEU A 259 10.77 -5.79 13.70
CA LEU A 259 10.71 -7.18 13.32
C LEU A 259 9.81 -7.33 12.09
N THR A 260 10.17 -8.21 11.16
CA THR A 260 9.32 -8.55 10.01
C THR A 260 9.29 -10.06 9.82
N MET A 261 8.10 -10.66 9.71
CA MET A 261 7.92 -12.07 9.35
C MET A 261 7.35 -12.15 7.94
N LEU A 262 7.99 -12.92 7.06
CA LEU A 262 7.57 -13.14 5.68
C LEU A 262 7.40 -14.64 5.45
N SER A 263 6.31 -15.05 4.80
CA SER A 263 6.16 -16.43 4.32
C SER A 263 7.23 -16.81 3.31
N ALA A 264 7.30 -18.12 3.06
CA ALA A 264 8.13 -18.70 2.02
C ALA A 264 7.92 -18.03 0.66
N ASN A 265 8.98 -17.99 -0.14
CA ASN A 265 8.97 -17.45 -1.51
C ASN A 265 8.57 -15.97 -1.64
N SER A 266 8.61 -15.19 -0.56
CA SER A 266 8.49 -13.73 -0.64
C SER A 266 9.53 -13.17 -1.61
N LEU A 267 9.10 -12.27 -2.48
CA LEU A 267 9.98 -11.60 -3.43
C LEU A 267 11.04 -10.77 -2.69
N ILE A 268 10.77 -10.31 -1.47
CA ILE A 268 11.70 -9.45 -0.73
C ILE A 268 12.90 -10.22 -0.17
N LEU A 269 12.78 -11.52 0.10
CA LEU A 269 13.86 -12.32 0.69
C LEU A 269 15.11 -12.39 -0.22
N PRO A 270 14.99 -12.65 -1.54
CA PRO A 270 16.10 -12.51 -2.48
C PRO A 270 16.75 -11.11 -2.53
N SER A 271 15.97 -10.05 -2.24
CA SER A 271 16.48 -8.67 -2.25
C SER A 271 17.37 -8.32 -1.05
N PHE A 272 17.48 -9.22 -0.07
CA PHE A 272 18.20 -8.96 1.17
C PHE A 272 19.72 -8.77 0.96
N SER A 273 20.26 -9.32 -0.12
CA SER A 273 21.60 -9.04 -0.64
C SER A 273 21.61 -9.23 -2.15
N PRO A 274 22.32 -8.39 -2.93
CA PRO A 274 22.51 -8.63 -4.36
C PRO A 274 23.03 -10.05 -4.65
N ASP A 275 23.90 -10.55 -3.77
CA ASP A 275 24.60 -11.82 -3.99
C ASP A 275 24.06 -12.98 -3.13
N LEU A 276 22.98 -12.80 -2.34
CA LEU A 276 22.55 -13.86 -1.41
C LEU A 276 22.09 -15.11 -2.16
N ASP A 277 21.25 -14.95 -3.18
CA ASP A 277 20.81 -16.07 -4.02
C ASP A 277 21.98 -16.70 -4.80
N GLU A 278 23.03 -15.93 -5.12
CA GLU A 278 24.23 -16.42 -5.80
C GLU A 278 25.16 -17.21 -4.86
N ILE A 279 25.44 -16.66 -3.67
CA ILE A 279 26.18 -17.35 -2.59
C ILE A 279 25.48 -18.66 -2.23
N MET A 280 24.15 -18.62 -2.06
CA MET A 280 23.35 -19.83 -1.81
C MET A 280 23.52 -20.85 -2.94
N ARG A 281 23.52 -20.41 -4.20
CA ARG A 281 23.64 -21.29 -5.37
C ARG A 281 25.01 -21.96 -5.44
N VAL A 282 26.07 -21.23 -5.04
CA VAL A 282 27.45 -21.71 -5.08
C VAL A 282 27.75 -22.63 -3.89
N GLU A 283 27.38 -22.21 -2.67
CA GLU A 283 27.72 -22.92 -1.44
C GLU A 283 26.76 -24.06 -1.12
N HIS A 284 25.50 -23.97 -1.59
CA HIS A 284 24.43 -24.93 -1.29
C HIS A 284 23.58 -25.30 -2.52
N PRO A 285 24.18 -25.83 -3.60
CA PRO A 285 23.45 -26.18 -4.83
C PRO A 285 22.33 -27.22 -4.61
N GLU A 286 22.42 -28.03 -3.55
CA GLU A 286 21.42 -29.04 -3.16
C GLU A 286 20.04 -28.48 -2.83
N HIS A 287 19.96 -27.18 -2.53
CA HIS A 287 18.70 -26.53 -2.15
C HIS A 287 18.01 -25.78 -3.30
N PHE A 288 18.55 -25.87 -4.51
CA PHE A 288 17.99 -25.24 -5.70
C PHE A 288 17.18 -26.25 -6.52
N GLY A 289 15.92 -25.92 -6.84
CA GLY A 289 15.09 -26.72 -7.73
C GLY A 289 15.51 -26.60 -9.20
N GLN A 290 14.88 -27.37 -10.11
CA GLN A 290 15.14 -27.35 -11.56
C GLN A 290 15.02 -25.95 -12.20
N ASN A 291 14.29 -25.03 -11.55
CA ASN A 291 14.08 -23.66 -12.01
C ASN A 291 15.19 -22.70 -11.58
N GLY A 292 16.24 -23.18 -10.89
CA GLY A 292 17.39 -22.38 -10.46
C GLY A 292 17.10 -21.36 -9.34
N ARG A 293 15.98 -21.51 -8.62
CA ARG A 293 15.60 -20.68 -7.45
C ARG A 293 15.68 -21.48 -6.16
N PHE A 294 16.17 -20.83 -5.10
CA PHE A 294 16.13 -21.34 -3.72
C PHE A 294 14.75 -21.09 -3.14
N GLY A 295 14.10 -22.15 -2.65
CA GLY A 295 12.82 -22.04 -1.94
C GLY A 295 13.06 -21.60 -0.50
N TRP A 296 13.13 -20.29 -0.26
CA TRP A 296 13.28 -19.76 1.10
C TRP A 296 12.12 -20.25 1.99
N PRO A 297 12.38 -20.81 3.19
CA PRO A 297 11.33 -21.06 4.16
C PRO A 297 10.75 -19.73 4.65
N PRO A 298 9.65 -19.73 5.42
CA PRO A 298 9.23 -18.52 6.11
C PRO A 298 10.35 -17.99 7.01
N MET A 299 10.54 -16.68 7.04
CA MET A 299 11.67 -16.02 7.70
C MET A 299 11.20 -14.91 8.63
N ILE A 300 11.90 -14.76 9.75
CA ILE A 300 11.85 -13.60 10.64
C ILE A 300 13.09 -12.76 10.37
N ILE A 301 12.90 -11.47 10.17
CA ILE A 301 13.93 -10.48 9.94
C ILE A 301 13.91 -9.51 11.10
N VAL A 302 15.07 -9.29 11.71
CA VAL A 302 15.25 -8.36 12.81
C VAL A 302 16.15 -7.21 12.37
N TYR A 303 15.65 -6.00 12.62
CA TYR A 303 16.35 -4.74 12.50
C TYR A 303 16.41 -4.09 13.87
N ALA A 304 17.61 -3.80 14.34
CA ALA A 304 17.79 -2.94 15.50
C ALA A 304 18.91 -1.95 15.23
N GLN A 305 18.87 -0.80 15.88
CA GLN A 305 19.95 0.17 15.79
C GLN A 305 20.03 1.01 17.04
N TRP A 306 21.23 1.52 17.29
CA TRP A 306 21.52 2.52 18.29
C TRP A 306 22.04 3.76 17.57
N ALA A 307 21.25 4.83 17.60
CA ALA A 307 21.60 6.12 17.03
C ALA A 307 22.20 6.99 18.12
N ASN A 308 23.47 7.36 18.01
CA ASN A 308 24.08 8.26 18.98
C ASN A 308 23.43 9.64 18.89
N LEU A 309 22.69 10.07 19.92
CA LEU A 309 21.97 11.35 19.97
C LEU A 309 22.72 12.43 20.75
N GLU A 310 23.77 12.08 21.51
CA GLU A 310 24.47 12.99 22.44
C GLU A 310 25.95 13.24 22.06
N GLY A 311 26.43 12.69 20.95
CA GLY A 311 27.77 12.92 20.40
C GLY A 311 28.85 12.00 20.99
N GLU A 312 30.11 12.42 20.89
CA GLU A 312 31.30 11.57 21.14
C GLU A 312 31.32 10.84 22.50
N ASN A 313 30.66 11.39 23.52
CA ASN A 313 30.73 10.86 24.88
C ASN A 313 29.52 10.01 25.29
N GLN A 314 28.54 9.80 24.40
CA GLN A 314 27.37 8.99 24.74
C GLN A 314 27.79 7.52 24.92
N PRO A 315 27.53 6.90 26.09
CA PRO A 315 27.84 5.50 26.29
C PRO A 315 26.90 4.61 25.46
N TYR A 316 27.48 3.62 24.78
CA TYR A 316 26.71 2.58 24.10
C TYR A 316 26.50 1.38 25.03
N ASP A 317 25.24 1.04 25.31
CA ASP A 317 24.86 -0.18 26.01
C ASP A 317 24.47 -1.28 25.01
N LYS A 318 25.31 -2.33 24.93
CA LYS A 318 25.08 -3.49 24.06
C LYS A 318 24.08 -4.51 24.63
N THR A 319 23.66 -4.40 25.89
CA THR A 319 22.80 -5.39 26.55
C THR A 319 21.48 -5.59 25.81
N PHE A 320 20.93 -4.54 25.22
CA PHE A 320 19.74 -4.61 24.38
C PHE A 320 19.94 -5.50 23.14
N PHE A 321 21.07 -5.32 22.43
CA PHE A 321 21.42 -6.12 21.26
C PHE A 321 21.70 -7.57 21.65
N GLU A 322 22.39 -7.80 22.77
CA GLU A 322 22.63 -9.14 23.31
C GLU A 322 21.30 -9.85 23.68
N LYS A 323 20.33 -9.12 24.23
CA LYS A 323 19.00 -9.62 24.54
C LYS A 323 18.24 -10.04 23.28
N ILE A 324 18.29 -9.24 22.21
CA ILE A 324 17.72 -9.59 20.89
C ILE A 324 18.38 -10.86 20.34
N LYS A 325 19.71 -10.91 20.30
CA LYS A 325 20.48 -12.07 19.80
C LYS A 325 20.12 -13.33 20.60
N ARG A 326 20.00 -13.24 21.93
CA ARG A 326 19.60 -14.35 22.81
C ARG A 326 18.16 -14.81 22.55
N ALA A 327 17.22 -13.89 22.36
CA ALA A 327 15.83 -14.21 22.08
C ALA A 327 15.67 -14.95 20.74
N GLY A 328 16.37 -14.49 19.70
CA GLY A 328 16.43 -15.14 18.40
C GLY A 328 17.12 -16.52 18.44
N GLY A 329 18.12 -16.67 19.30
CA GLY A 329 18.89 -17.91 19.44
C GLY A 329 19.86 -18.14 18.29
N VAL A 330 20.28 -19.40 18.10
CA VAL A 330 21.23 -19.75 17.03
C VAL A 330 20.51 -19.83 15.69
N THR A 331 21.08 -19.19 14.67
CA THR A 331 20.65 -19.41 13.29
C THR A 331 21.10 -20.80 12.84
N GLN A 332 20.15 -21.65 12.44
CA GLN A 332 20.45 -22.99 11.91
C GLN A 332 21.27 -22.94 10.60
N ILE A 333 21.42 -21.76 10.00
CA ILE A 333 22.19 -21.54 8.79
C ILE A 333 23.28 -20.47 9.08
N PRO A 334 24.55 -20.87 9.26
CA PRO A 334 25.61 -20.03 9.87
C PRO A 334 25.88 -18.68 9.18
N PHE A 335 25.70 -18.55 7.85
CA PHE A 335 25.96 -17.31 7.10
C PHE A 335 24.73 -16.38 6.98
N LEU A 336 23.55 -16.81 7.43
CA LEU A 336 22.34 -15.98 7.48
C LEU A 336 22.28 -15.09 8.73
N GLY A 337 23.11 -15.37 9.74
CA GLY A 337 22.90 -14.93 11.12
C GLY A 337 23.13 -13.46 11.42
N ILE A 338 24.09 -12.78 10.79
CA ILE A 338 24.31 -11.34 11.05
C ILE A 338 24.87 -10.69 9.79
N ARG A 339 24.15 -9.71 9.24
CA ARG A 339 24.58 -8.95 8.06
C ARG A 339 25.11 -7.56 8.38
N VAL A 340 24.57 -6.98 9.44
CA VAL A 340 25.08 -5.77 10.07
C VAL A 340 25.20 -6.15 11.54
N ASP A 341 26.38 -5.99 12.11
CA ASP A 341 26.67 -6.29 13.52
C ASP A 341 26.93 -4.98 14.26
N ASP A 342 26.49 -4.91 15.51
CA ASP A 342 26.59 -3.73 16.37
C ASP A 342 28.01 -3.49 16.91
N ASP A 343 28.94 -4.41 16.65
CA ASP A 343 30.34 -4.28 17.05
C ASP A 343 31.08 -3.11 16.36
N ARG A 344 30.58 -2.60 15.22
CA ARG A 344 31.27 -1.57 14.42
C ARG A 344 30.39 -0.38 14.09
N HIS A 345 30.99 0.80 14.13
CA HIS A 345 30.33 2.04 13.72
C HIS A 345 29.85 1.93 12.26
N GLN A 346 28.61 2.37 12.04
CA GLN A 346 28.11 2.67 10.70
C GLN A 346 27.38 4.03 10.71
N PRO A 347 27.64 4.91 9.73
CA PRO A 347 26.87 6.14 9.57
C PRO A 347 25.37 5.84 9.39
N LEU A 348 24.50 6.67 9.96
CA LEU A 348 23.05 6.46 9.90
C LEU A 348 22.52 6.53 8.47
N SER A 349 23.13 7.34 7.60
CA SER A 349 22.83 7.35 6.16
C SER A 349 23.13 6.02 5.45
N GLN A 350 24.09 5.24 5.96
CA GLN A 350 24.39 3.90 5.46
C GLN A 350 23.46 2.85 6.09
N LEU A 351 23.26 2.90 7.41
CA LEU A 351 22.33 2.02 8.14
C LEU A 351 20.93 2.06 7.53
N THR A 352 20.38 3.25 7.31
CA THR A 352 19.10 3.44 6.61
C THR A 352 19.05 2.76 5.24
N GLY A 353 20.16 2.75 4.51
CA GLY A 353 20.27 2.05 3.23
C GLY A 353 20.21 0.53 3.36
N HIS A 354 20.74 -0.03 4.44
CA HIS A 354 20.64 -1.46 4.75
C HIS A 354 19.19 -1.87 5.07
N TRP A 355 18.31 -0.94 5.44
CA TRP A 355 16.91 -1.20 5.78
C TRP A 355 15.98 -1.22 4.56
N ILE A 356 16.45 -0.76 3.38
CA ILE A 356 15.62 -0.64 2.18
C ILE A 356 15.42 -1.97 1.46
N PHE A 357 14.16 -2.33 1.21
CA PHE A 357 13.79 -3.45 0.34
C PHE A 357 13.78 -3.02 -1.12
N ARG A 358 14.47 -3.77 -1.99
CA ARG A 358 14.65 -3.42 -3.40
C ARG A 358 13.45 -3.75 -4.28
N ASN A 359 12.58 -4.65 -3.83
CA ASN A 359 11.40 -5.06 -4.59
C ASN A 359 10.21 -4.15 -4.32
N VAL A 360 9.30 -4.12 -5.30
CA VAL A 360 8.09 -3.26 -5.29
C VAL A 360 7.08 -3.76 -4.26
N ARG A 361 7.01 -5.09 -4.10
CA ARG A 361 6.00 -5.81 -3.33
C ARG A 361 6.55 -7.13 -2.77
N GLU A 362 5.88 -7.62 -1.74
CA GLU A 362 6.16 -8.85 -1.00
C GLU A 362 5.80 -10.08 -1.83
N PHE A 363 4.59 -10.06 -2.43
CA PHE A 363 4.03 -11.13 -3.26
C PHE A 363 3.18 -10.53 -4.36
N GLU A 364 3.14 -11.13 -5.55
CA GLU A 364 2.30 -10.71 -6.70
C GLU A 364 0.81 -11.10 -6.58
N ASN A 365 0.42 -11.64 -5.42
CA ASN A 365 -0.92 -12.12 -5.14
C ASN A 365 -1.88 -10.98 -4.72
N PRO A 366 -3.21 -11.15 -4.91
CA PRO A 366 -4.22 -10.40 -4.18
C PRO A 366 -4.02 -10.50 -2.66
N TYR A 367 -4.52 -9.52 -1.92
CA TYR A 367 -4.27 -9.38 -0.49
C TYR A 367 -5.44 -8.76 0.26
N ILE A 368 -5.39 -8.94 1.59
CA ILE A 368 -6.19 -8.23 2.57
C ILE A 368 -5.21 -7.75 3.64
N LYS A 369 -5.04 -6.42 3.71
CA LYS A 369 -4.03 -5.77 4.55
C LYS A 369 -4.64 -5.12 5.77
N ARG A 370 -3.90 -5.13 6.87
CA ARG A 370 -4.25 -4.45 8.12
C ARG A 370 -3.00 -3.88 8.74
N THR A 371 -3.06 -2.58 9.04
CA THR A 371 -2.06 -1.93 9.87
C THR A 371 -2.76 -1.16 10.96
N PHE A 372 -2.33 -1.38 12.19
CA PHE A 372 -2.81 -0.65 13.33
C PHE A 372 -1.66 -0.22 14.24
N MET A 373 -1.95 0.80 15.02
CA MET A 373 -1.07 1.48 15.93
C MET A 373 -1.68 1.33 17.31
N SER A 374 -0.96 0.68 18.21
CA SER A 374 -1.43 0.48 19.57
C SER A 374 -0.73 1.40 20.54
N ASN A 375 -1.53 2.10 21.36
CA ASN A 375 -1.04 2.90 22.47
C ASN A 375 -1.11 2.15 23.83
N SER A 376 -1.43 0.85 23.80
CA SER A 376 -1.50 0.03 25.01
C SER A 376 -0.17 -0.03 25.75
N GLN A 377 -0.24 0.10 27.07
CA GLN A 377 0.87 -0.08 28.01
C GLN A 377 0.77 -1.40 28.77
N THR A 378 -0.17 -2.26 28.39
CA THR A 378 -0.49 -3.53 29.07
C THR A 378 -0.31 -4.75 28.17
N LEU A 379 0.37 -4.58 27.02
CA LEU A 379 0.49 -5.65 26.02
C LEU A 379 1.19 -6.91 26.57
N VAL A 380 2.08 -6.76 27.55
CA VAL A 380 2.71 -7.89 28.26
C VAL A 380 1.66 -8.63 29.09
N GLU A 381 0.84 -7.90 29.85
CA GLU A 381 -0.19 -8.43 30.74
C GLU A 381 -1.37 -9.05 29.98
N ASP A 382 -1.69 -8.50 28.80
CA ASP A 382 -2.84 -8.92 27.98
C ASP A 382 -2.54 -10.11 27.06
N ASP A 383 -1.35 -10.72 27.20
CA ASP A 383 -0.89 -11.86 26.40
C ASP A 383 -0.90 -11.56 24.88
N TRP A 384 -0.63 -10.30 24.51
CA TRP A 384 -0.67 -9.83 23.13
C TRP A 384 0.29 -10.61 22.23
N THR A 385 1.50 -10.87 22.73
CA THR A 385 2.53 -11.58 21.96
C THR A 385 2.07 -13.00 21.60
N THR A 386 1.49 -13.73 22.55
CA THR A 386 0.98 -15.09 22.30
C THR A 386 -0.12 -15.07 21.26
N TYR A 387 -1.08 -14.15 21.40
CA TYR A 387 -2.14 -13.99 20.42
C TYR A 387 -1.58 -13.73 19.01
N VAL A 388 -0.71 -12.74 18.83
CA VAL A 388 -0.13 -12.41 17.51
C VAL A 388 0.61 -13.62 16.92
N CYS A 389 1.40 -14.32 17.74
CA CYS A 389 2.09 -15.54 17.30
C CYS A 389 1.13 -16.66 16.90
N ASP A 390 0.02 -16.84 17.61
CA ASP A 390 -1.01 -17.82 17.27
C ASP A 390 -1.70 -17.47 15.95
N ARG A 391 -2.09 -16.20 15.77
CA ARG A 391 -2.66 -15.72 14.51
C ARG A 391 -1.74 -15.99 13.34
N ILE A 392 -0.44 -15.71 13.48
CA ILE A 392 0.56 -15.99 12.45
C ILE A 392 0.70 -17.48 12.20
N HIS A 393 0.74 -18.29 13.26
CA HIS A 393 0.90 -19.74 13.17
C HIS A 393 -0.31 -20.45 12.53
N GLU A 394 -1.52 -19.90 12.65
CA GLU A 394 -2.69 -20.42 11.92
C GLU A 394 -2.48 -20.43 10.40
N ILE A 395 -1.73 -19.46 9.87
CA ILE A 395 -1.41 -19.40 8.44
C ILE A 395 -0.11 -20.15 8.14
N GLU A 396 1.00 -19.80 8.81
CA GLU A 396 2.31 -20.40 8.52
C GLU A 396 2.40 -21.89 8.90
N GLY A 397 1.61 -22.34 9.88
CA GLY A 397 1.56 -23.73 10.31
C GLY A 397 0.85 -24.66 9.32
N ASN A 398 0.16 -24.12 8.31
CA ASN A 398 -0.54 -24.89 7.29
C ASN A 398 -0.14 -24.44 5.88
N PRO A 399 0.82 -25.12 5.22
CA PRO A 399 1.30 -24.72 3.90
C PRO A 399 0.27 -24.91 2.77
N PHE A 400 -0.90 -25.51 3.05
CA PHE A 400 -1.93 -25.82 2.06
C PHE A 400 -3.13 -24.86 2.09
N ASN A 401 -3.11 -23.83 2.94
CA ASN A 401 -4.22 -22.85 3.02
C ASN A 401 -4.25 -21.87 1.83
N GLY A 402 -3.16 -21.78 1.04
CA GLY A 402 -3.06 -20.86 -0.09
C GLY A 402 -2.93 -19.39 0.29
N CYS A 403 -2.50 -19.10 1.52
CA CYS A 403 -2.25 -17.77 2.02
C CYS A 403 -0.75 -17.58 2.28
N ASP A 404 -0.28 -16.35 2.12
CA ASP A 404 1.08 -15.93 2.44
C ASP A 404 1.00 -14.65 3.29
N LEU A 405 1.72 -14.58 4.39
CA LEU A 405 1.81 -13.44 5.28
C LEU A 405 3.02 -12.54 4.98
N SER A 406 2.78 -11.24 5.16
CA SER A 406 3.81 -10.25 5.41
C SER A 406 3.45 -9.48 6.67
N VAL A 407 4.20 -9.70 7.73
CA VAL A 407 3.92 -9.13 9.04
C VAL A 407 5.09 -8.25 9.45
N GLN A 408 4.82 -7.07 9.98
CA GLN A 408 5.86 -6.17 10.48
C GLN A 408 5.43 -5.53 11.79
N MET A 409 6.28 -5.64 12.79
CA MET A 409 6.10 -4.99 14.08
C MET A 409 7.23 -4.00 14.29
N GLN A 410 6.91 -2.80 14.76
CA GLN A 410 7.93 -1.84 15.16
C GLN A 410 7.56 -1.16 16.45
N HIS A 411 8.58 -1.02 17.28
CA HIS A 411 8.50 -0.30 18.52
C HIS A 411 8.63 1.20 18.32
N PHE A 412 7.76 1.93 19.01
CA PHE A 412 7.71 3.38 19.11
C PHE A 412 7.53 3.89 20.53
N GLY A 413 7.23 3.02 21.48
CA GLY A 413 6.85 3.34 22.85
C GLY A 413 7.97 3.92 23.70
N GLY A 414 7.64 4.28 24.94
CA GLY A 414 8.54 4.89 25.92
C GLY A 414 8.50 6.42 25.87
N ASP A 415 8.47 7.08 27.03
CA ASP A 415 8.20 8.52 27.17
C ASP A 415 9.24 9.39 26.45
N ASN A 416 10.45 8.86 26.24
CA ASN A 416 11.53 9.53 25.52
C ASN A 416 11.40 9.42 23.99
N SER A 417 10.39 8.72 23.45
CA SER A 417 10.22 8.51 22.01
C SER A 417 10.06 9.82 21.26
N ARG A 418 10.78 9.98 20.15
CA ARG A 418 10.63 11.15 19.29
C ARG A 418 9.48 11.04 18.31
N VAL A 419 8.78 9.90 18.22
CA VAL A 419 7.52 9.79 17.46
C VAL A 419 6.45 10.73 18.00
N TYR A 420 6.51 11.01 19.31
CA TYR A 420 5.59 11.87 20.03
C TYR A 420 5.80 13.36 19.73
N GLN A 421 6.86 13.72 19.00
CA GLN A 421 7.08 15.09 18.55
C GLN A 421 5.87 15.60 17.75
N ASN A 422 5.55 16.89 17.89
CA ASN A 422 4.41 17.51 17.20
C ASN A 422 3.05 16.81 17.47
N ASN A 423 2.91 16.18 18.63
CA ASN A 423 1.61 15.70 19.14
C ASN A 423 0.81 16.84 19.83
N ASP A 424 0.97 18.06 19.34
CA ASP A 424 0.39 19.30 19.84
C ASP A 424 -0.81 19.78 19.01
N GLY A 425 -1.29 18.95 18.08
CA GLY A 425 -2.35 19.30 17.13
C GLY A 425 -1.88 20.09 15.91
N SER A 426 -0.55 20.24 15.70
CA SER A 426 0.01 20.87 14.50
C SER A 426 -0.04 20.00 13.23
N THR A 427 -0.32 18.70 13.38
CA THR A 427 -0.55 17.75 12.27
C THR A 427 -1.80 16.92 12.53
N ALA A 428 -2.43 16.42 11.47
CA ALA A 428 -3.59 15.54 11.54
C ALA A 428 -3.21 14.06 11.78
N ILE A 429 -1.97 13.78 12.17
CA ILE A 429 -1.48 12.42 12.47
C ILE A 429 -1.93 12.05 13.89
N SER A 430 -2.84 11.09 14.00
CA SER A 430 -3.55 10.78 15.26
C SER A 430 -2.95 9.64 16.08
N TRP A 431 -1.99 8.91 15.53
CA TRP A 431 -1.35 7.75 16.16
C TRP A 431 -0.01 8.11 16.82
N ARG A 432 0.23 9.40 17.09
CA ARG A 432 1.47 9.90 17.72
C ARG A 432 1.60 9.58 19.20
N ASP A 433 0.65 8.87 19.78
CA ASP A 433 0.68 8.35 21.15
C ASP A 433 1.01 6.85 21.19
N SER A 434 1.22 6.23 20.04
CA SER A 434 1.28 4.77 19.92
C SER A 434 2.65 4.21 20.30
N HIS A 435 2.64 3.07 20.99
CA HIS A 435 3.81 2.34 21.44
C HIS A 435 4.28 1.28 20.42
N ILE A 436 3.37 0.69 19.65
CA ILE A 436 3.69 -0.35 18.65
C ILE A 436 2.91 -0.11 17.36
N CYS A 437 3.60 -0.20 16.22
CA CYS A 437 2.99 -0.41 14.92
C CYS A 437 2.90 -1.91 14.64
N CYS A 438 1.73 -2.36 14.20
CA CYS A 438 1.45 -3.76 13.88
C CYS A 438 0.86 -3.86 12.47
N VAL A 439 1.64 -4.41 11.54
CA VAL A 439 1.22 -4.74 10.18
C VAL A 439 0.97 -6.25 10.13
N LEU A 440 -0.25 -6.63 9.77
CA LEU A 440 -0.68 -8.01 9.59
C LEU A 440 -1.25 -8.16 8.19
N ASP A 441 -0.42 -8.41 7.19
CA ASP A 441 -0.90 -8.54 5.81
C ASP A 441 -1.04 -9.99 5.40
N CYS A 442 -2.19 -10.34 4.81
CA CYS A 442 -2.47 -11.68 4.30
C CYS A 442 -2.73 -11.63 2.79
N PHE A 443 -1.85 -12.26 2.03
CA PHE A 443 -1.94 -12.48 0.60
C PHE A 443 -2.59 -13.83 0.33
N HIS A 444 -3.27 -14.00 -0.80
CA HIS A 444 -3.93 -15.26 -1.14
C HIS A 444 -3.80 -15.59 -2.63
N ARG A 445 -3.76 -16.89 -2.98
CA ARG A 445 -3.57 -17.39 -4.36
C ARG A 445 -4.77 -17.17 -5.31
N GLY A 446 -5.65 -16.21 -5.01
CA GLY A 446 -6.75 -15.77 -5.88
C GLY A 446 -7.98 -16.68 -5.95
N TYR A 447 -7.89 -17.97 -5.61
CA TYR A 447 -9.05 -18.86 -5.60
C TYR A 447 -9.97 -18.65 -4.37
N PRO A 448 -11.28 -18.96 -4.47
CA PRO A 448 -12.26 -18.57 -3.45
C PRO A 448 -11.97 -19.06 -2.02
N SER A 449 -11.45 -20.28 -1.85
CA SER A 449 -11.16 -20.82 -0.52
C SER A 449 -10.01 -20.10 0.19
N ALA A 450 -8.90 -19.80 -0.50
CA ALA A 450 -7.80 -19.04 0.09
C ALA A 450 -8.22 -17.60 0.39
N ARG A 451 -9.01 -16.98 -0.50
CA ARG A 451 -9.58 -15.66 -0.25
C ARG A 451 -10.42 -15.65 1.02
N LYS A 452 -11.32 -16.62 1.18
CA LYS A 452 -12.16 -16.75 2.36
C LYS A 452 -11.34 -16.90 3.64
N ILE A 453 -10.27 -17.71 3.62
CA ILE A 453 -9.36 -17.86 4.76
C ILE A 453 -8.72 -16.52 5.11
N ALA A 454 -8.21 -15.77 4.13
CA ALA A 454 -7.62 -14.46 4.37
C ALA A 454 -8.63 -13.45 4.94
N GLU A 455 -9.88 -13.45 4.43
CA GLU A 455 -10.96 -12.57 4.91
C GLU A 455 -11.34 -12.90 6.36
N GLU A 456 -11.54 -14.17 6.68
CA GLU A 456 -11.86 -14.63 8.03
C GLU A 456 -10.71 -14.38 9.00
N TRP A 457 -9.47 -14.60 8.55
CA TRP A 457 -8.28 -14.34 9.35
C TRP A 457 -8.16 -12.87 9.73
N GLN A 458 -8.40 -11.95 8.78
CA GLN A 458 -8.37 -10.51 9.04
C GLN A 458 -9.55 -10.02 9.87
N LYS A 459 -10.74 -10.56 9.65
CA LYS A 459 -11.91 -10.22 10.47
C LYS A 459 -11.69 -10.54 11.95
N GLU A 460 -10.97 -11.60 12.26
CA GLU A 460 -10.58 -11.90 13.64
C GLU A 460 -9.55 -10.92 14.18
N ASN A 461 -8.55 -10.54 13.38
CA ASN A 461 -7.55 -9.54 13.77
C ASN A 461 -8.17 -8.15 13.97
N ASP A 462 -9.22 -7.80 13.22
CA ASP A 462 -9.93 -6.53 13.34
C ASP A 462 -10.55 -6.32 14.73
N LYS A 463 -10.83 -7.41 15.46
CA LYS A 463 -11.30 -7.32 16.87
C LYS A 463 -10.22 -6.82 17.84
N CYS A 464 -8.98 -6.63 17.38
CA CYS A 464 -7.88 -6.15 18.22
C CYS A 464 -7.73 -4.64 18.22
N VAL A 465 -8.36 -3.94 17.26
CA VAL A 465 -8.09 -2.54 16.96
C VAL A 465 -9.33 -1.69 17.22
N GLY A 466 -9.21 -0.67 18.08
CA GLY A 466 -9.91 0.62 17.93
C GLY A 466 -11.44 0.61 17.77
N HIS A 467 -12.18 -0.04 18.66
CA HIS A 467 -13.62 0.16 18.86
C HIS A 467 -14.03 -0.26 20.27
N THR A 468 -15.32 -0.14 20.63
CA THR A 468 -15.83 -0.42 21.98
C THR A 468 -15.50 -1.80 22.54
N ASP A 469 -15.25 -2.77 21.66
CA ASP A 469 -15.00 -4.18 22.01
C ASP A 469 -13.60 -4.66 21.55
N ALA A 470 -12.70 -3.72 21.23
CA ALA A 470 -11.34 -4.06 20.86
C ALA A 470 -10.64 -4.82 22.01
N LYS A 471 -10.01 -5.94 21.66
CA LYS A 471 -9.44 -6.89 22.62
C LYS A 471 -8.32 -6.32 23.48
N PHE A 472 -7.38 -5.59 22.87
CA PHE A 472 -6.16 -5.14 23.55
C PHE A 472 -6.24 -3.68 23.95
N CYS A 473 -6.72 -2.81 23.07
CA CYS A 473 -6.96 -1.42 23.43
C CYS A 473 -8.01 -0.78 22.53
N LYS A 474 -8.93 -0.05 23.18
CA LYS A 474 -10.03 0.65 22.52
C LYS A 474 -9.59 1.93 21.82
N GLU A 475 -8.41 2.42 22.15
CA GLU A 475 -7.79 3.61 21.57
C GLU A 475 -6.79 3.29 20.45
N ASP A 476 -6.62 2.01 20.11
CA ASP A 476 -5.83 1.60 18.95
C ASP A 476 -6.39 2.23 17.68
N ARG A 477 -5.50 2.60 16.75
CA ARG A 477 -5.88 3.30 15.52
C ARG A 477 -5.37 2.58 14.29
N ARG A 478 -6.11 2.66 13.20
CA ARG A 478 -5.69 2.36 11.83
C ARG A 478 -4.89 3.52 11.25
N VAL A 479 -4.13 3.23 10.19
CA VAL A 479 -3.31 4.23 9.50
C VAL A 479 -3.68 4.35 8.03
N LEU A 480 -3.66 5.57 7.51
CA LEU A 480 -4.13 5.91 6.16
C LEU A 480 -3.37 5.22 5.02
N TRP A 481 -2.12 4.78 5.28
CA TRP A 481 -1.28 4.10 4.30
C TRP A 481 -1.41 2.58 4.33
N GLY A 482 -1.90 2.02 5.43
CA GLY A 482 -1.82 0.59 5.75
C GLY A 482 -3.16 -0.13 5.89
N SER A 483 -4.27 0.63 5.87
CA SER A 483 -5.61 0.11 6.13
C SER A 483 -6.54 0.26 4.93
N HIS A 484 -7.60 -0.55 4.92
CA HIS A 484 -8.34 -0.91 3.71
C HIS A 484 -9.74 -0.31 3.62
N ASP A 485 -10.14 0.49 4.61
CA ASP A 485 -11.51 0.97 4.67
C ASP A 485 -11.70 2.02 3.59
N LEU A 486 -12.53 1.73 2.60
CA LEU A 486 -12.73 2.62 1.46
C LEU A 486 -13.71 3.74 1.74
N ASN A 487 -14.35 3.77 2.91
CA ASN A 487 -15.24 4.86 3.30
C ASN A 487 -14.65 5.53 4.55
N LEU A 488 -13.90 6.59 4.34
CA LEU A 488 -13.19 7.26 5.43
C LEU A 488 -14.15 7.96 6.39
N ASP A 489 -15.29 8.48 5.90
CA ASP A 489 -16.30 9.16 6.72
C ASP A 489 -17.00 8.20 7.68
N GLN A 490 -17.37 7.01 7.21
CA GLN A 490 -18.00 5.98 8.05
C GLN A 490 -17.06 5.35 9.08
N GLU A 491 -15.75 5.36 8.78
CA GLU A 491 -14.74 4.62 9.52
C GLU A 491 -13.74 5.57 10.21
N GLN A 492 -14.08 6.87 10.30
CA GLN A 492 -13.17 7.94 10.71
C GLN A 492 -12.61 7.72 12.11
N ASP A 493 -13.39 7.14 13.02
CA ASP A 493 -13.01 6.83 14.40
C ASP A 493 -11.84 5.83 14.49
N HIS A 494 -11.63 5.03 13.44
CA HIS A 494 -10.47 4.15 13.38
C HIS A 494 -9.19 4.90 13.00
N TYR A 495 -9.26 6.03 12.29
CA TYR A 495 -8.09 6.74 11.76
C TYR A 495 -7.74 8.01 12.54
N PHE A 496 -8.75 8.64 13.13
CA PHE A 496 -8.63 9.94 13.77
C PHE A 496 -8.97 9.86 15.26
N ASP A 497 -8.26 10.63 16.07
CA ASP A 497 -8.61 10.79 17.47
C ASP A 497 -9.75 11.80 17.65
N ASN A 498 -10.61 11.51 18.61
CA ASN A 498 -11.70 12.40 19.01
C ASN A 498 -11.31 13.35 20.14
N ALA A 499 -10.11 13.19 20.70
CA ALA A 499 -9.68 13.84 21.93
C ALA A 499 -8.39 14.65 21.73
N HIS A 500 -8.52 15.96 21.54
CA HIS A 500 -7.52 16.90 22.03
C HIS A 500 -8.21 17.82 23.03
N ALA A 501 -7.77 17.81 24.29
CA ALA A 501 -8.35 18.61 25.38
C ALA A 501 -8.33 20.14 25.13
N VAL A 502 -7.70 20.59 24.05
CA VAL A 502 -7.46 22.00 23.70
C VAL A 502 -8.35 22.48 22.55
N LEU A 503 -8.97 21.57 21.76
CA LEU A 503 -9.77 21.94 20.59
C LEU A 503 -11.26 21.67 20.82
N PRO A 504 -12.16 22.59 20.41
CA PRO A 504 -13.61 22.46 20.61
C PRO A 504 -14.29 21.47 19.65
N GLU A 505 -13.60 21.03 18.59
CA GLU A 505 -14.08 20.14 17.54
C GLU A 505 -13.13 18.94 17.38
N THR A 506 -13.65 17.81 16.89
CA THR A 506 -12.83 16.61 16.64
C THR A 506 -11.85 16.85 15.49
N LYS A 507 -10.78 16.04 15.43
CA LYS A 507 -9.77 16.14 14.37
C LYS A 507 -10.38 15.96 12.98
N TYR A 508 -11.33 15.04 12.84
CA TYR A 508 -12.01 14.80 11.56
C TYR A 508 -12.95 15.96 11.17
N GLU A 509 -13.71 16.53 12.10
CA GLU A 509 -14.55 17.71 11.84
C GLU A 509 -13.72 18.90 11.34
N ARG A 510 -12.54 19.14 11.94
CA ARG A 510 -11.61 20.17 11.48
C ARG A 510 -11.11 19.90 10.05
N LEU A 511 -10.75 18.66 9.74
CA LEU A 511 -10.35 18.28 8.38
C LEU A 511 -11.48 18.55 7.36
N CYS A 512 -12.73 18.22 7.72
CA CYS A 512 -13.92 18.48 6.90
C CYS A 512 -14.15 19.99 6.69
N ALA A 513 -13.98 20.80 7.72
CA ALA A 513 -14.08 22.26 7.63
C ALA A 513 -13.04 22.84 6.66
N ILE A 514 -11.77 22.47 6.83
CA ILE A 514 -10.67 22.91 5.95
C ILE A 514 -10.91 22.46 4.51
N LYS A 515 -11.34 21.20 4.32
CA LYS A 515 -11.66 20.63 3.01
C LYS A 515 -12.72 21.46 2.27
N LYS A 516 -13.78 21.87 2.98
CA LYS A 516 -14.85 22.72 2.43
C LYS A 516 -14.35 24.09 1.97
N GLU A 517 -13.32 24.64 2.62
CA GLU A 517 -12.72 25.92 2.24
C GLU A 517 -11.81 25.79 1.00
N VAL A 518 -10.94 24.79 0.98
CA VAL A 518 -9.91 24.67 -0.08
C VAL A 518 -10.37 23.90 -1.33
N ASP A 519 -11.44 23.11 -1.20
CA ASP A 519 -12.07 22.37 -2.28
C ASP A 519 -13.60 22.29 -2.11
N PRO A 520 -14.31 23.43 -2.21
CA PRO A 520 -15.77 23.50 -2.01
C PRO A 520 -16.58 22.69 -3.02
N ASP A 521 -15.99 22.37 -4.18
CA ASP A 521 -16.65 21.63 -5.26
C ASP A 521 -16.41 20.11 -5.18
N GLY A 522 -15.61 19.64 -4.22
CA GLY A 522 -15.28 18.22 -4.07
C GLY A 522 -14.44 17.64 -5.22
N LEU A 523 -13.60 18.47 -5.85
CA LEU A 523 -12.72 18.08 -6.95
C LEU A 523 -11.80 16.91 -6.57
N PHE A 524 -11.24 16.95 -5.38
CA PHE A 524 -10.37 15.91 -4.82
C PHE A 524 -11.17 14.95 -3.93
N THR A 525 -12.36 14.55 -4.38
CA THR A 525 -13.17 13.46 -3.77
C THR A 525 -13.40 12.31 -4.78
N PRO A 526 -12.32 11.66 -5.27
CA PRO A 526 -12.38 10.66 -6.33
C PRO A 526 -13.02 9.31 -5.96
N ASN A 527 -13.13 9.01 -4.67
CA ASN A 527 -13.57 7.73 -4.11
C ASN A 527 -13.99 7.95 -2.65
N GLY A 528 -14.45 6.90 -1.95
CA GLY A 528 -14.92 7.03 -0.57
C GLY A 528 -13.81 7.25 0.47
N PHE A 529 -12.53 7.11 0.11
CA PHE A 529 -11.40 7.29 1.04
C PHE A 529 -10.95 8.75 1.09
N CYS A 530 -11.95 9.65 1.18
CA CYS A 530 -11.78 11.09 1.15
C CYS A 530 -12.40 11.73 2.38
N VAL A 531 -11.87 12.89 2.77
CA VAL A 531 -12.35 13.66 3.92
C VAL A 531 -13.68 14.34 3.59
N GLY A 532 -14.66 14.19 4.49
CA GLY A 532 -15.83 15.08 4.57
C GLY A 532 -16.79 15.03 3.39
N ALA A 533 -16.81 13.94 2.62
CA ALA A 533 -17.71 13.82 1.49
C ALA A 533 -18.12 12.37 1.20
N PRO A 534 -19.42 12.10 0.93
CA PRO A 534 -19.77 10.90 0.20
C PRO A 534 -19.13 11.00 -1.20
N PRO A 535 -18.54 9.93 -1.75
CA PRO A 535 -17.96 9.96 -3.09
C PRO A 535 -19.01 10.49 -4.08
N VAL A 536 -18.59 11.30 -5.07
CA VAL A 536 -19.46 11.69 -6.19
C VAL A 536 -20.13 10.42 -6.68
N ALA A 537 -21.45 10.31 -6.53
CA ALA A 537 -22.16 9.07 -6.79
C ALA A 537 -21.86 8.62 -8.22
N ALA A 538 -20.98 7.62 -8.40
CA ALA A 538 -21.17 6.73 -9.52
C ALA A 538 -22.46 5.98 -9.21
N ALA A 539 -23.47 6.27 -10.01
CA ALA A 539 -24.46 5.27 -10.33
C ALA A 539 -23.76 4.00 -10.86
N VAL A 540 -23.24 3.12 -9.99
CA VAL A 540 -23.00 1.68 -10.19
C VAL A 540 -22.56 1.09 -8.84
N SER A 541 -23.47 0.41 -8.12
CA SER A 541 -23.07 -0.72 -7.25
C SER A 541 -24.22 -1.67 -6.92
N ASN A 542 -25.48 -1.22 -6.97
CA ASN A 542 -26.60 -2.12 -6.64
C ASN A 542 -26.99 -3.05 -7.80
N ASP A 543 -26.85 -2.60 -9.06
CA ASP A 543 -27.25 -3.41 -10.21
C ASP A 543 -26.31 -4.60 -10.47
N VAL A 544 -25.01 -4.49 -10.17
CA VAL A 544 -24.03 -5.55 -10.46
C VAL A 544 -24.14 -6.71 -9.47
N GLU A 545 -24.38 -6.43 -8.20
CA GLU A 545 -24.55 -7.47 -7.18
C GLU A 545 -25.92 -8.15 -7.32
N GLU A 546 -26.96 -7.39 -7.69
CA GLU A 546 -28.27 -7.94 -8.03
C GLU A 546 -28.23 -8.78 -9.32
N LEU A 547 -27.46 -8.36 -10.33
CA LEU A 547 -27.23 -9.11 -11.57
C LEU A 547 -26.40 -10.38 -11.35
N LYS A 548 -25.35 -10.34 -10.51
CA LYS A 548 -24.58 -11.54 -10.13
C LYS A 548 -25.45 -12.54 -9.38
N THR A 549 -26.25 -12.06 -8.43
CA THR A 549 -27.18 -12.91 -7.66
C THR A 549 -28.23 -13.55 -8.58
N LYS A 550 -28.78 -12.79 -9.53
CA LYS A 550 -29.73 -13.31 -10.54
C LYS A 550 -29.08 -14.28 -11.52
N LEU A 551 -27.81 -14.07 -11.93
CA LEU A 551 -27.07 -15.00 -12.79
C LEU A 551 -26.73 -16.31 -12.08
N ASP A 552 -26.32 -16.25 -10.81
CA ASP A 552 -26.00 -17.43 -10.00
C ASP A 552 -27.25 -18.26 -9.68
N LEU A 553 -28.38 -17.62 -9.39
CA LEU A 553 -29.68 -18.28 -9.27
C LEU A 553 -30.07 -18.97 -10.60
N GLY A 554 -29.85 -18.31 -11.74
CA GLY A 554 -30.12 -18.86 -13.07
C GLY A 554 -29.19 -20.03 -13.48
N HIS A 555 -27.94 -20.05 -13.02
CA HIS A 555 -27.00 -21.16 -13.23
C HIS A 555 -27.30 -22.34 -12.30
N THR A 556 -27.66 -22.06 -11.06
CA THR A 556 -28.02 -23.07 -10.06
C THR A 556 -29.33 -23.78 -10.44
N ALA A 557 -30.35 -23.02 -10.90
CA ALA A 557 -31.60 -23.58 -11.42
C ALA A 557 -31.36 -24.47 -12.66
N ARG A 558 -30.51 -24.06 -13.61
CA ARG A 558 -30.17 -24.86 -14.80
C ARG A 558 -29.43 -26.16 -14.44
N ARG A 559 -28.52 -26.13 -13.45
CA ARG A 559 -27.84 -27.33 -12.96
C ARG A 559 -28.78 -28.30 -12.25
N ALA A 560 -29.69 -27.79 -11.41
CA ALA A 560 -30.69 -28.61 -10.74
C ALA A 560 -31.66 -29.26 -11.74
N LEU A 561 -32.15 -28.52 -12.73
CA LEU A 561 -33.04 -29.02 -13.77
C LEU A 561 -32.35 -30.03 -14.70
N SER A 562 -31.07 -29.80 -15.04
CA SER A 562 -30.26 -30.76 -15.82
C SER A 562 -30.00 -32.06 -15.05
N ALA A 563 -29.79 -31.99 -13.73
CA ALA A 563 -29.60 -33.15 -12.88
C ALA A 563 -30.91 -33.96 -12.73
N ILE A 564 -32.05 -33.29 -12.55
CA ILE A 564 -33.37 -33.94 -12.48
C ILE A 564 -33.72 -34.63 -13.81
N GLY A 565 -33.51 -33.95 -14.94
CA GLY A 565 -33.76 -34.50 -16.28
C GLY A 565 -32.85 -35.68 -16.69
N LYS A 566 -31.65 -35.78 -16.09
CA LYS A 566 -30.76 -36.95 -16.26
C LYS A 566 -31.13 -38.14 -15.37
N THR A 567 -31.75 -37.88 -14.22
CA THR A 567 -32.05 -38.92 -13.22
C THR A 567 -33.42 -39.57 -13.45
N PHE A 568 -34.38 -38.85 -14.07
CA PHE A 568 -35.73 -39.37 -14.36
C PHE A 568 -36.15 -39.05 -15.81
N PRO A 569 -35.80 -39.90 -16.80
CA PRO A 569 -36.04 -39.63 -18.23
C PRO A 569 -37.52 -39.55 -18.62
N THR A 570 -38.42 -40.09 -17.81
CA THR A 570 -39.86 -40.23 -18.10
C THR A 570 -40.73 -39.09 -17.58
N PHE A 571 -40.19 -38.13 -16.82
CA PHE A 571 -40.92 -36.93 -16.41
C PHE A 571 -40.67 -35.76 -17.38
N ARG A 572 -41.21 -35.84 -18.61
CA ARG A 572 -41.45 -34.66 -19.45
C ARG A 572 -42.88 -34.19 -19.21
N ALA A 573 -43.07 -33.37 -18.18
CA ALA A 573 -44.36 -32.75 -17.90
C ALA A 573 -44.52 -31.44 -18.71
N PRO A 574 -45.71 -31.18 -19.32
CA PRO A 574 -46.00 -29.94 -20.04
C PRO A 574 -45.80 -28.65 -19.22
N PHE A 575 -45.80 -28.76 -17.90
CA PHE A 575 -45.60 -27.66 -16.95
C PHE A 575 -44.20 -27.00 -17.04
N LEU A 576 -43.17 -27.74 -17.46
CA LEU A 576 -41.79 -27.21 -17.55
C LEU A 576 -41.56 -26.30 -18.76
N GLU A 577 -42.27 -26.50 -19.86
CA GLU A 577 -42.14 -25.67 -21.07
C GLU A 577 -42.83 -24.30 -20.91
N GLU A 578 -43.84 -24.21 -20.06
CA GLU A 578 -44.59 -22.98 -19.80
C GLU A 578 -43.81 -22.02 -18.88
N GLU A 579 -43.09 -22.54 -17.88
CA GLU A 579 -42.21 -21.76 -17.00
C GLU A 579 -40.93 -21.29 -17.71
N LEU A 580 -40.37 -22.10 -18.62
CA LEU A 580 -39.24 -21.69 -19.47
C LEU A 580 -39.64 -20.57 -20.45
N LYS A 581 -40.87 -20.60 -21.00
CA LYS A 581 -41.41 -19.51 -21.83
C LYS A 581 -41.64 -18.21 -21.06
N LYS A 582 -42.01 -18.29 -19.77
CA LYS A 582 -42.11 -17.11 -18.89
C LYS A 582 -40.73 -16.52 -18.56
N ALA A 583 -39.70 -17.35 -18.43
CA ALA A 583 -38.32 -16.89 -18.23
C ALA A 583 -37.78 -16.14 -19.46
N ASP A 584 -38.02 -16.65 -20.68
CA ASP A 584 -37.60 -16.01 -21.94
C ASP A 584 -38.32 -14.68 -22.23
N THR A 585 -39.59 -14.54 -21.81
CA THR A 585 -40.34 -13.28 -21.95
C THR A 585 -39.89 -12.19 -20.98
N SER A 586 -39.34 -12.56 -19.81
CA SER A 586 -38.76 -11.58 -18.87
C SER A 586 -37.40 -11.03 -19.34
N ILE A 587 -36.63 -11.84 -20.08
CA ILE A 587 -35.36 -11.42 -20.71
C ILE A 587 -35.60 -10.49 -21.91
N ALA A 588 -36.69 -10.68 -22.63
CA ALA A 588 -37.07 -9.82 -23.77
C ALA A 588 -37.61 -8.43 -23.35
N ALA A 589 -38.00 -8.24 -22.09
CA ALA A 589 -38.54 -6.98 -21.57
C ALA A 589 -37.49 -6.03 -20.96
N ALA A 590 -36.22 -6.45 -20.90
CA ALA A 590 -35.11 -5.64 -20.38
C ALA A 590 -34.31 -4.97 -21.52
N ASP A 591 -34.74 -3.76 -21.86
CA ASP A 591 -34.08 -2.66 -22.57
C ASP A 591 -33.33 -2.92 -23.93
N SER A 592 -33.68 -2.05 -24.86
CA SER A 592 -33.39 -1.96 -26.30
C SER A 592 -31.91 -1.90 -26.74
N ARG A 593 -30.93 -2.09 -25.86
CA ARG A 593 -29.49 -2.09 -26.21
C ARG A 593 -28.86 -3.46 -26.41
N VAL A 594 -29.50 -4.54 -25.94
CA VAL A 594 -29.00 -5.93 -26.13
C VAL A 594 -29.25 -6.44 -27.55
N GLN A 595 -30.30 -5.96 -28.22
CA GLN A 595 -30.64 -6.42 -29.58
C GLN A 595 -29.66 -5.93 -30.67
N GLU A 596 -28.92 -4.84 -30.44
CA GLU A 596 -27.91 -4.37 -31.40
C GLU A 596 -26.60 -5.19 -31.32
N GLN A 597 -26.20 -5.63 -30.12
CA GLN A 597 -25.03 -6.52 -29.95
C GLN A 597 -25.33 -7.98 -30.32
N ALA A 598 -26.57 -8.45 -30.15
CA ALA A 598 -26.99 -9.78 -30.59
C ALA A 598 -27.01 -9.93 -32.13
N LYS A 599 -27.32 -8.85 -32.87
CA LYS A 599 -27.22 -8.85 -34.34
C LYS A 599 -25.77 -8.89 -34.84
N PHE A 600 -24.83 -8.28 -34.13
CA PHE A 600 -23.40 -8.33 -34.48
C PHE A 600 -22.79 -9.73 -34.28
N LEU A 601 -23.24 -10.46 -33.26
CA LEU A 601 -22.79 -11.83 -32.98
C LEU A 601 -23.49 -12.90 -33.83
N ALA A 602 -24.72 -12.65 -34.31
CA ALA A 602 -25.45 -13.59 -35.15
C ALA A 602 -24.92 -13.67 -36.60
N THR A 603 -24.20 -12.67 -37.10
CA THR A 603 -23.59 -12.70 -38.45
C THR A 603 -22.27 -13.48 -38.51
N MET A 604 -21.66 -13.83 -37.37
CA MET A 604 -20.42 -14.62 -37.32
C MET A 604 -20.63 -16.15 -37.30
N CYS A 605 -21.87 -16.63 -37.32
CA CYS A 605 -22.19 -18.06 -37.17
C CYS A 605 -22.86 -18.72 -38.39
N SER A 606 -22.66 -18.20 -39.60
CA SER A 606 -23.02 -18.91 -40.83
C SER A 606 -21.88 -18.90 -41.84
N ASP A 607 -20.83 -19.69 -41.59
CA ASP A 607 -20.06 -20.22 -42.71
C ASP A 607 -19.35 -21.54 -42.37
N ARG A 608 -20.06 -22.66 -42.60
CA ARG A 608 -19.57 -24.02 -42.39
C ARG A 608 -18.56 -24.47 -43.46
N GLU A 609 -18.15 -23.62 -44.40
CA GLU A 609 -17.18 -23.99 -45.45
C GLU A 609 -15.71 -23.68 -45.11
N MET A 610 -15.42 -22.79 -44.16
CA MET A 610 -14.04 -22.37 -43.84
C MET A 610 -13.25 -23.46 -43.07
N ALA A 611 -13.93 -24.22 -42.20
CA ALA A 611 -13.31 -25.28 -41.40
C ALA A 611 -12.92 -26.52 -42.23
N ALA A 612 -13.58 -26.75 -43.37
CA ALA A 612 -13.25 -27.84 -44.29
C ALA A 612 -12.03 -27.52 -45.17
N LYS A 613 -11.83 -26.25 -45.56
CA LYS A 613 -10.66 -25.80 -46.33
C LYS A 613 -9.37 -25.78 -45.50
N LEU A 614 -9.45 -25.50 -44.20
CA LEU A 614 -8.27 -25.47 -43.31
C LEU A 614 -7.74 -26.85 -42.92
N ARG A 615 -8.57 -27.91 -42.96
CA ARG A 615 -8.12 -29.28 -42.68
C ARG A 615 -7.37 -29.94 -43.84
N ARG A 616 -7.58 -29.51 -45.09
CA ARG A 616 -6.82 -30.04 -46.25
C ARG A 616 -5.44 -29.41 -46.43
N ARG A 617 -5.20 -28.18 -45.94
CA ARG A 617 -3.88 -27.51 -46.04
C ARG A 617 -2.84 -27.97 -45.01
N ARG A 618 -3.25 -28.70 -43.97
CA ARG A 618 -2.34 -29.13 -42.88
C ARG A 618 -1.69 -30.50 -43.13
N ALA A 619 -2.11 -31.22 -44.16
CA ALA A 619 -1.52 -32.50 -44.56
C ALA A 619 -0.33 -32.35 -45.52
N ASP A 620 -0.18 -31.21 -46.20
CA ASP A 620 0.87 -30.99 -47.21
C ASP A 620 2.09 -30.20 -46.70
N ALA A 621 2.12 -29.81 -45.42
CA ALA A 621 3.15 -28.91 -44.86
C ALA A 621 4.14 -29.58 -43.88
N THR A 622 4.12 -30.91 -43.73
CA THR A 622 5.14 -31.67 -42.98
C THR A 622 6.09 -32.36 -43.94
N GLY A 623 7.02 -31.59 -44.50
CA GLY A 623 8.08 -32.07 -45.37
C GLY A 623 8.97 -30.91 -45.81
N GLY A 624 9.93 -30.53 -44.97
CA GLY A 624 10.86 -29.45 -45.29
C GLY A 624 11.71 -29.04 -44.09
N GLU A 625 13.01 -29.19 -44.25
CA GLU A 625 14.09 -29.10 -43.27
C GLU A 625 14.64 -27.66 -43.16
N VAL A 626 15.51 -27.41 -42.15
CA VAL A 626 16.62 -26.43 -42.13
C VAL A 626 16.50 -25.12 -41.28
N GLN A 627 17.35 -25.12 -40.24
CA GLN A 627 18.23 -24.07 -39.64
C GLN A 627 17.81 -23.06 -38.55
N ARG A 628 18.58 -23.20 -37.46
CA ARG A 628 18.89 -22.27 -36.36
C ARG A 628 19.52 -20.95 -36.85
N ARG A 629 19.18 -19.84 -36.18
CA ARG A 629 20.11 -18.72 -35.93
C ARG A 629 19.89 -18.14 -34.53
N GLU A 630 20.96 -18.20 -33.73
CA GLU A 630 21.21 -17.41 -32.52
C GLU A 630 21.51 -15.95 -32.90
N VAL A 631 21.12 -14.96 -32.08
CA VAL A 631 21.85 -13.67 -31.94
C VAL A 631 21.69 -13.13 -30.50
N TYR A 632 22.76 -12.47 -30.06
CA TYR A 632 23.27 -12.18 -28.72
C TYR A 632 22.70 -10.94 -27.99
N TRP A 633 22.95 -10.94 -26.68
CA TRP A 633 22.99 -9.83 -25.72
C TRP A 633 23.97 -8.71 -26.10
N VAL A 634 23.64 -7.45 -25.75
CA VAL A 634 24.63 -6.41 -25.41
C VAL A 634 24.10 -5.48 -24.30
N SER A 635 24.95 -5.28 -23.30
CA SER A 635 24.89 -4.42 -22.12
C SER A 635 25.40 -2.98 -22.39
N SER A 636 24.82 -1.99 -21.69
CA SER A 636 25.52 -0.83 -21.11
C SER A 636 24.60 -0.06 -20.17
#